data_AF-A0A958BGD5-F1
#
_entry.id   AF-A0A958BGD5-F1
#
_cell.length_a   1.000
_cell.length_b   1.000
_cell.length_c   1.000
_cell.angle_alpha   90.00
_cell.angle_beta   90.00
_cell.angle_gamma   90.00
#
_symmetry.space_group_name_H-M   'P 1'
#
loop_
_entity.id
_entity.type
_entity.pdbx_description
1 polymer ?
#
loop_
_entity_poly.entity_id
_entity_poly.type
_entity_poly.pdbx_seq_one_letter_code
_entity_poly.pdbx_strand_id
1 'polypeptide(L)'
;MIRAQIQFEKEQMEALRRMSAEEGLSVAALVRRSVDVLISSRSRTPDDELRRRALAAAGRFASGRGDLADEHDRYLEEAFGA
;
A
#
# COMPACT_ATOMS: atom_id res chain seq x y z
N MET A 1 24.52 5.72 9.72
CA MET A 1 23.44 6.62 10.19
C MET A 1 23.98 8.05 10.25
N ILE A 2 23.16 9.04 9.93
CA ILE A 2 23.49 10.47 10.06
C ILE A 2 22.79 10.98 11.33
N ARG A 3 23.48 11.78 12.16
CA ARG A 3 22.90 12.35 13.38
C ARG A 3 21.99 13.52 13.03
N ALA A 4 20.74 13.47 13.47
CA ALA A 4 19.80 14.58 13.39
C ALA A 4 19.22 14.87 14.78
N GLN A 5 19.05 16.14 15.12
CA GLN A 5 18.33 16.56 16.33
C GLN A 5 16.90 16.95 15.92
N ILE A 6 15.92 16.31 16.54
CA ILE A 6 14.50 16.50 16.28
C ILE A 6 13.82 16.77 17.61
N GLN A 7 12.92 17.74 17.65
CA GLN A 7 12.09 18.03 18.82
C GLN A 7 10.77 17.27 18.70
N PHE A 8 10.27 16.79 19.82
CA PHE A 8 8.97 16.13 19.92
C PHE A 8 8.11 16.91 20.91
N GLU A 9 6.82 16.99 20.61
CA GLU A 9 5.86 17.44 21.61
C GLU A 9 5.84 16.46 22.79
N LYS A 10 5.45 16.97 23.96
CA LYS A 10 5.47 16.20 25.20
C LYS A 10 4.65 14.91 25.06
N GLU A 11 3.47 15.00 24.47
CA GLU A 11 2.52 13.89 24.28
C GLU A 11 3.10 12.82 23.33
N GLN A 12 3.84 13.23 22.30
CA GLN A 12 4.51 12.32 21.36
C GLN A 12 5.62 11.54 22.06
N MET A 13 6.42 12.21 22.88
CA MET A 13 7.50 11.58 23.64
C MET A 13 6.95 10.61 24.69
N GLU A 14 5.86 10.95 25.36
CA GLU A 14 5.17 10.04 26.29
C GLU A 14 4.61 8.81 25.57
N ALA A 15 3.99 8.97 24.41
CA ALA A 15 3.51 7.85 23.59
C ALA A 15 4.65 6.93 23.15
N LEU A 16 5.77 7.49 22.68
CA LEU A 16 6.95 6.72 22.30
C LEU A 16 7.54 5.93 23.47
N ARG A 17 7.53 6.47 24.70
CA ARG A 17 7.99 5.75 25.89
C ARG A 17 7.10 4.58 26.26
N ARG A 18 5.77 4.76 26.16
CA ARG A 18 4.82 3.66 26.40
C ARG A 18 5.02 2.51 25.40
N MET A 19 5.04 2.81 24.11
CA MET A 19 5.31 1.81 23.06
C MET A 19 6.68 1.14 23.25
N SER A 20 7.70 1.91 23.65
CA SER A 20 9.03 1.38 23.93
C SER A 20 9.02 0.34 25.07
N ALA A 21 8.25 0.59 26.13
CA ALA A 21 8.09 -0.33 27.24
C ALA A 21 7.27 -1.58 26.86
N GLU A 22 6.21 -1.40 26.06
CA GLU A 22 5.34 -2.48 25.60
C GLU A 22 6.04 -3.43 24.61
N GLU A 23 6.82 -2.89 23.66
CA GLU A 23 7.49 -3.67 22.61
C GLU A 23 8.90 -4.13 23.00
N GLY A 24 9.47 -3.65 24.12
CA GLY A 24 10.85 -3.92 24.50
C GLY A 24 11.89 -3.31 23.55
N LEU A 25 11.50 -2.31 22.77
CA LEU A 25 12.34 -1.63 21.78
C LEU A 25 12.76 -0.25 22.30
N SER A 26 13.97 0.20 21.96
CA SER A 26 14.37 1.60 22.25
C SER A 26 13.49 2.60 21.49
N VAL A 27 13.24 3.78 22.07
CA VAL A 27 12.58 4.90 21.37
C VAL A 27 13.23 5.19 20.01
N ALA A 28 14.56 5.16 19.93
CA ALA A 28 15.26 5.41 18.69
C ALA A 28 14.96 4.34 17.61
N ALA A 29 14.75 3.08 18.01
CA ALA A 29 14.33 2.02 17.08
C ALA A 29 12.90 2.25 16.58
N LEU A 30 11.98 2.65 17.47
CA LEU A 30 10.61 2.99 17.09
C LEU A 30 10.57 4.16 16.11
N VAL A 31 11.31 5.25 16.38
CA VAL A 31 11.36 6.41 15.48
C VAL A 31 11.86 6.01 14.10
N ARG A 32 12.95 5.21 14.01
CA ARG A 32 13.45 4.74 12.71
C ARG A 32 12.41 3.89 11.97
N ARG A 33 11.80 2.91 12.64
CA ARG A 33 10.74 2.07 12.06
C ARG A 33 9.59 2.91 11.53
N SER A 34 9.14 3.91 12.29
CA SER A 34 8.07 4.81 11.87
C SER A 34 8.46 5.66 10.65
N VAL A 35 9.70 6.15 10.59
CA VAL A 35 10.22 6.88 9.43
C VAL A 35 10.30 5.97 8.20
N ASP A 36 10.76 4.72 8.34
CA ASP A 36 10.81 3.75 7.24
C ASP A 36 9.41 3.44 6.68
N VAL A 37 8.41 3.30 7.56
CA VAL A 37 7.00 3.12 7.17
C VAL A 37 6.47 4.37 6.44
N LEU A 38 6.80 5.57 6.92
CA LEU A 38 6.38 6.81 6.28
C LEU A 38 7.02 6.99 4.90
N ILE A 39 8.32 6.69 4.76
CA ILE A 39 9.03 6.77 3.49
C ILE A 39 8.47 5.73 2.51
N SER A 40 8.31 4.48 2.95
CA SER A 40 7.81 3.40 2.09
C SER A 40 6.35 3.61 1.65
N SER A 41 5.51 4.19 2.50
CA SER A 41 4.14 4.55 2.13
C SER A 41 4.07 5.72 1.14
N ARG A 42 5.06 6.61 1.13
CA ARG A 42 5.18 7.71 0.16
C ARG A 42 5.89 7.31 -1.13
N SER A 43 6.86 6.38 -1.05
CA SER A 43 7.64 5.90 -2.20
C SER A 43 6.90 4.84 -3.01
N ARG A 44 5.91 4.16 -2.42
CA ARG A 44 4.88 3.47 -3.18
C ARG A 44 3.94 4.52 -3.76
N THR A 45 4.38 5.15 -4.84
CA THR A 45 3.48 5.91 -5.69
C THR A 45 2.28 5.01 -5.99
N PRO A 46 1.03 5.51 -5.90
CA PRO A 46 -0.14 4.74 -6.28
C PRO A 46 0.04 4.00 -7.61
N ASP A 47 0.78 4.61 -8.55
CA ASP A 47 1.08 4.08 -9.88
C ASP A 47 1.79 2.72 -9.87
N ASP A 48 2.77 2.48 -9.00
CA ASP A 48 3.54 1.23 -9.04
C ASP A 48 2.75 0.05 -8.48
N GLU A 49 2.01 0.26 -7.40
CA GLU A 49 1.13 -0.76 -6.83
C GLU A 49 -0.10 -1.00 -7.71
N LEU A 50 -0.68 0.06 -8.30
CA LEU A 50 -1.76 -0.04 -9.29
C LEU A 50 -1.28 -0.81 -10.52
N ARG A 51 -0.10 -0.47 -11.06
CA ARG A 51 0.50 -1.16 -12.22
C ARG A 51 0.79 -2.61 -11.90
N ARG A 52 1.37 -2.91 -10.72
CA ARG A 52 1.59 -4.30 -10.28
C ARG A 52 0.30 -5.09 -10.20
N ARG A 53 -0.76 -4.51 -9.61
CA ARG A 53 -2.08 -5.16 -9.51
C ARG A 53 -2.73 -5.38 -10.87
N ALA A 54 -2.65 -4.39 -11.76
CA ALA A 54 -3.17 -4.51 -13.12
C ALA A 54 -2.43 -5.61 -13.91
N LEU A 55 -1.10 -5.66 -13.84
CA LEU A 55 -0.29 -6.70 -14.46
C LEU A 55 -0.59 -8.09 -13.90
N ALA A 56 -0.81 -8.21 -12.59
CA ALA A 56 -1.16 -9.49 -11.96
C ALA A 56 -2.57 -9.99 -12.34
N ALA A 57 -3.46 -9.11 -12.79
CA ALA A 57 -4.79 -9.48 -13.27
C ALA A 57 -4.78 -9.90 -14.76
N ALA A 58 -3.87 -9.33 -15.56
CA ALA A 58 -3.75 -9.65 -16.97
C ALA A 58 -3.38 -11.14 -17.17
N GLY A 59 -4.17 -11.86 -17.97
CA GLY A 59 -3.95 -13.28 -18.28
C GLY A 59 -4.33 -14.27 -17.18
N ARG A 60 -4.78 -13.80 -16.00
CA ARG A 60 -5.22 -14.68 -14.91
C ARG A 60 -6.55 -15.40 -15.19
N PHE A 61 -7.38 -14.84 -16.07
CA PHE A 61 -8.72 -15.33 -16.36
C PHE A 61 -8.89 -15.54 -17.87
N ALA A 62 -9.60 -16.59 -18.24
CA ALA A 62 -9.96 -16.89 -19.62
C ALA A 62 -11.47 -17.10 -19.70
N SER A 63 -12.15 -16.28 -20.50
CA SER A 63 -13.59 -16.39 -20.76
C SER A 63 -13.95 -17.48 -21.78
N GLY A 64 -12.94 -18.06 -22.45
CA GLY A 64 -13.10 -18.98 -23.57
C GLY A 64 -13.60 -18.31 -24.86
N ARG A 65 -13.80 -16.99 -24.86
CA ARG A 65 -14.29 -16.20 -26.00
C ARG A 65 -13.14 -15.35 -26.55
N GLY A 66 -12.85 -15.50 -27.84
CA GLY A 66 -11.72 -14.82 -28.50
C GLY A 66 -12.03 -13.39 -28.93
N ASP A 67 -13.30 -13.06 -29.10
CA ASP A 67 -13.84 -11.78 -29.58
C ASP A 67 -14.43 -10.92 -28.45
N LEU A 68 -14.35 -11.38 -27.19
CA LEU A 68 -14.98 -10.70 -26.05
C LEU A 68 -14.50 -9.26 -25.85
N ALA A 69 -13.24 -8.96 -26.20
CA ALA A 69 -12.70 -7.61 -26.10
C ALA A 69 -13.33 -6.67 -27.15
N ASP A 70 -13.58 -7.19 -28.35
CA ASP A 70 -14.12 -6.42 -29.48
C ASP A 70 -15.64 -6.28 -29.36
N GLU A 71 -16.34 -7.35 -28.96
CA GLU A 71 -17.80 -7.46 -28.91
C GLU A 71 -18.37 -7.32 -27.48
N HIS A 72 -17.68 -6.59 -26.60
CA HIS A 72 -18.01 -6.53 -25.17
C HIS A 72 -19.45 -6.07 -24.88
N ASP A 73 -19.97 -5.10 -25.64
CA ASP A 73 -21.34 -4.58 -25.48
C ASP A 73 -22.40 -5.63 -25.82
N ARG A 74 -22.20 -6.40 -26.91
CA ARG A 74 -23.09 -7.52 -27.29
C ARG A 74 -23.18 -8.56 -26.17
N TYR A 75 -22.05 -8.89 -25.55
CA TYR A 75 -22.02 -9.85 -24.44
C TYR A 75 -22.62 -9.29 -23.14
N LEU A 76 -22.50 -7.97 -22.92
CA LEU A 76 -23.16 -7.30 -21.80
C LEU A 76 -24.69 -7.37 -21.97
N GLU A 77 -25.18 -7.09 -23.17
CA GLU A 77 -26.60 -7.17 -23.52
C GLU A 77 -27.12 -8.61 -23.45
N GLU A 78 -26.37 -9.60 -23.94
CA GLU A 78 -26.73 -11.03 -23.80
C GLU A 78 -26.89 -11.46 -22.33
N ALA A 79 -26.05 -10.94 -21.43
CA ALA A 79 -26.04 -11.34 -20.03
C ALA A 79 -27.05 -10.60 -19.16
N PHE A 80 -27.41 -9.35 -19.51
CA PHE A 80 -28.18 -8.45 -18.65
C PHE A 80 -29.37 -7.78 -19.35
N GLY A 81 -29.57 -8.01 -20.65
CA GLY A 81 -30.74 -7.56 -21.40
C GLY A 81 -32.00 -8.28 -20.94
N ALA A 82 -33.09 -7.52 -20.81
CA ALA A 82 -34.41 -7.99 -20.35
C ALA A 82 -35.13 -8.86 -21.38
#